data_AF-A0A7S0NSD1-F1
#
_entry.id   AF-A0A7S0NSD1-F1
#
_cell.length_a   1.000
_cell.length_b   1.000
_cell.length_c   1.000
_cell.angle_alpha   90.00
_cell.angle_beta   90.00
_cell.angle_gamma   90.00
#
_symmetry.space_group_name_H-M   'P 1'
#
loop_
_entity.id
_entity.type
_entity.pdbx_description
1 polymer ?
#
loop_
_entity_poly.entity_id
_entity_poly.type
_entity_poly.pdbx_seq_one_letter_code
_entity_poly.pdbx_strand_id
1 'polypeptide(L)'
;ARAARRASEIASAAIDDAGRWQAAPRGSDTVYLTAVDSEGNACSFINSNYEAFGSGLVPKGCGFSLQNRGVGFSLQEGHPNVAAGGKRPYHTIIPAMLTQAGRFAASLGVMGGFMQPQGHVQVILNLLLHGMDPQAALDAPRLCIEPTPQSVNLQQRRAARRTGVCVALEEGIAEEAAQSLRLRGHAVRSQ
;
A
#
# COMPACT_ATOMS: atom_id res chain seq x y z
N ALA A 1 -14.86 28.56 -1.46
CA ALA A 1 -15.48 29.26 -0.32
C ALA A 1 -15.36 28.49 1.00
N ARG A 2 -16.03 27.33 1.19
CA ARG A 2 -16.03 26.60 2.49
C ARG A 2 -14.67 26.03 2.92
N ALA A 3 -13.89 25.46 2.00
CA ALA A 3 -12.58 24.91 2.30
C ALA A 3 -11.56 25.99 2.71
N ALA A 4 -11.51 27.12 1.99
CA ALA A 4 -10.67 28.26 2.34
C ALA A 4 -11.02 28.87 3.71
N ARG A 5 -12.32 29.00 4.02
CA ARG A 5 -12.79 29.45 5.34
C ARG A 5 -12.43 28.49 6.47
N ARG A 6 -12.50 27.18 6.23
CA ARG A 6 -12.06 26.16 7.21
C ARG A 6 -10.54 26.17 7.40
N ALA A 7 -9.77 26.40 6.34
CA ALA A 7 -8.32 26.54 6.44
C ALA A 7 -7.92 27.75 7.31
N SER A 8 -8.64 28.88 7.21
CA SER A 8 -8.40 30.05 8.07
C SER A 8 -8.81 29.86 9.54
N GLU A 9 -9.63 28.85 9.85
CA GLU A 9 -10.04 28.51 11.23
C GLU A 9 -9.06 27.55 11.93
N ILE A 10 -8.11 26.95 11.21
CA ILE A 10 -7.05 26.12 11.81
C ILE A 10 -6.04 27.07 12.44
N ALA A 11 -6.24 27.38 13.73
CA ALA A 11 -5.33 28.22 14.50
C ALA A 11 -3.92 27.61 14.55
N SER A 12 -2.89 28.46 14.57
CA SER A 12 -1.48 28.06 14.77
C SER A 12 -1.28 27.18 16.01
N ALA A 13 -2.10 27.40 17.05
CA ALA A 13 -2.09 26.63 18.29
C ALA A 13 -2.58 25.17 18.17
N ALA A 14 -3.26 24.79 17.08
CA ALA A 14 -3.66 23.38 16.86
C ALA A 14 -2.45 22.48 16.56
N ILE A 15 -1.30 23.08 16.23
CA ILE A 15 -0.04 22.39 15.89
C ILE A 15 0.95 22.45 17.08
N ASP A 16 0.76 23.34 18.06
CA ASP A 16 1.74 23.57 19.13
C ASP A 16 1.92 22.39 20.12
N ASP A 17 0.97 21.45 20.17
CA ASP A 17 1.09 20.23 21.01
C ASP A 17 1.60 19.00 20.23
N ALA A 18 2.08 19.19 18.99
CA ALA A 18 2.67 18.13 18.17
C ALA A 18 4.06 17.65 18.67
N GLY A 19 4.55 18.20 19.79
CA GLY A 19 5.92 18.05 20.29
C GLY A 19 6.34 16.66 20.78
N ARG A 20 5.54 15.60 20.62
CA ARG A 20 5.90 14.23 21.07
C ARG A 20 5.44 13.09 20.17
N TRP A 21 5.05 13.34 18.93
CA TRP A 21 4.77 12.24 18.00
C TRP A 21 6.06 11.83 17.29
N GLN A 22 6.76 10.84 17.84
CA GLN A 22 7.73 10.09 17.06
C GLN A 22 7.01 9.59 15.81
N ALA A 23 7.61 9.79 14.64
CA ALA A 23 7.09 9.23 13.40
C ALA A 23 6.83 7.74 13.63
N ALA A 24 5.56 7.34 13.53
CA ALA A 24 5.19 5.94 13.64
C ALA A 24 6.06 5.14 12.65
N PRO A 25 6.47 3.90 12.99
CA PRO A 25 7.16 3.03 12.05
C PRO A 25 6.44 3.06 10.71
N ARG A 26 7.20 3.12 9.60
CA ARG A 26 6.65 3.15 8.24
C ARG A 26 5.98 1.81 7.93
N GLY A 27 4.79 1.61 8.48
CA GLY A 27 3.87 0.52 8.23
C GLY A 27 2.57 1.09 7.64
N SER A 28 1.97 0.33 6.74
CA SER A 28 0.65 0.66 6.19
C SER A 28 -0.43 0.14 7.15
N ASP A 29 -1.12 1.05 7.84
CA ASP A 29 -2.29 0.72 8.68
C ASP A 29 -3.54 0.62 7.80
N THR A 30 -3.50 -0.35 6.91
CA THR A 30 -4.66 -0.80 6.15
C THR A 30 -5.12 -2.11 6.77
N VAL A 31 -6.42 -2.23 7.02
CA VAL A 31 -7.06 -3.47 7.43
C VAL A 31 -7.87 -4.03 6.27
N TYR A 32 -7.64 -5.31 5.99
CA TYR A 32 -8.44 -6.09 5.05
C TYR A 32 -9.29 -7.10 5.82
N LEU A 33 -10.51 -7.30 5.38
CA LEU A 33 -11.40 -8.36 5.86
C LEU A 33 -12.17 -8.96 4.69
N THR A 34 -12.37 -10.26 4.75
CA THR A 34 -13.22 -11.00 3.82
C THR A 34 -14.22 -11.84 4.57
N ALA A 35 -15.44 -11.92 4.05
CA ALA A 35 -16.49 -12.81 4.55
C ALA A 35 -17.21 -13.46 3.37
N VAL A 36 -17.51 -14.75 3.50
CA VAL A 36 -18.35 -15.52 2.56
C VAL A 36 -19.34 -16.31 3.40
N ASP A 37 -20.63 -16.22 3.06
CA ASP A 37 -21.69 -16.96 3.77
C ASP A 37 -22.13 -18.23 3.01
N SER A 38 -23.04 -18.99 3.63
CA SER A 38 -23.58 -20.23 3.05
C SER A 38 -24.52 -20.01 1.87
N GLU A 39 -25.01 -18.80 1.66
CA GLU A 39 -25.87 -18.43 0.51
C GLU A 39 -25.04 -18.01 -0.71
N GLY A 40 -23.72 -17.91 -0.56
CA GLY A 40 -22.80 -17.51 -1.61
C GLY A 40 -22.61 -16.00 -1.72
N ASN A 41 -23.07 -15.21 -0.75
CA ASN A 41 -22.71 -13.80 -0.68
C ASN A 41 -21.25 -13.67 -0.24
N ALA A 42 -20.53 -12.75 -0.87
CA ALA A 42 -19.14 -12.46 -0.53
C ALA A 42 -18.93 -10.96 -0.31
N CYS A 43 -18.09 -10.62 0.66
CA CYS A 43 -17.65 -9.26 0.93
C CYS A 43 -16.11 -9.23 0.94
N SER A 44 -15.54 -8.44 0.03
CA SER A 44 -14.13 -8.05 0.07
C SER A 44 -14.07 -6.61 0.56
N PHE A 45 -13.63 -6.42 1.81
CA PHE A 45 -13.68 -5.14 2.48
C PHE A 45 -12.29 -4.69 2.91
N ILE A 46 -12.00 -3.41 2.71
CA ILE A 46 -10.71 -2.85 3.05
C ILE A 46 -10.84 -1.39 3.46
N ASN A 47 -10.18 -1.03 4.55
CA ASN A 47 -10.26 0.29 5.15
C ASN A 47 -8.88 0.73 5.66
N SER A 48 -8.60 2.03 5.63
CA SER A 48 -7.32 2.56 6.08
C SER A 48 -7.38 4.05 6.33
N ASN A 49 -6.60 4.49 7.31
CA ASN A 49 -6.26 5.89 7.53
C ASN A 49 -5.12 6.42 6.62
N TYR A 50 -4.66 5.59 5.68
CA TYR A 50 -3.43 5.70 4.89
C TYR A 50 -2.17 5.31 5.66
N GLU A 51 -1.51 6.25 6.33
CA GLU A 51 -0.33 5.97 7.15
C GLU A 51 -0.75 5.85 8.60
N ALA A 52 -0.35 4.80 9.31
CA ALA A 52 -0.52 4.68 10.75
C ALA A 52 -1.91 5.17 11.27
N PHE A 53 -1.90 6.08 12.25
CA PHE A 53 -3.07 6.80 12.77
C PHE A 53 -3.62 7.93 11.88
N GLY A 54 -3.24 7.96 10.60
CA GLY A 54 -3.59 8.99 9.64
C GLY A 54 -2.86 10.30 9.92
N SER A 55 -3.62 11.38 10.01
CA SER A 55 -3.09 12.73 10.30
C SER A 55 -2.71 12.93 11.77
N GLY A 56 -3.07 12.00 12.67
CA GLY A 56 -2.97 12.19 14.12
C GLY A 56 -4.02 13.13 14.71
N LEU A 57 -4.81 13.82 13.88
CA LEU A 57 -5.88 14.70 14.34
C LEU A 57 -7.07 13.88 14.85
N VAL A 58 -7.43 14.07 16.11
CA VAL A 58 -8.57 13.42 16.76
C VAL A 58 -9.65 14.47 17.03
N PRO A 59 -10.86 14.36 16.42
CA PRO A 59 -11.95 15.27 16.74
C PRO A 59 -12.35 15.15 18.22
N LYS A 60 -12.54 16.29 18.88
CA LYS A 60 -12.81 16.37 20.32
C LYS A 60 -14.03 15.51 20.70
N GLY A 61 -13.81 14.56 21.61
CA GLY A 61 -14.87 13.67 22.13
C GLY A 61 -15.24 12.50 21.23
N CYS A 62 -14.58 12.31 20.08
CA CYS A 62 -14.97 11.28 19.11
C CYS A 62 -14.18 9.98 19.20
N GLY A 63 -12.96 9.98 19.75
CA GLY A 63 -12.18 8.75 19.98
C GLY A 63 -11.61 8.08 18.72
N PHE A 64 -11.62 8.75 17.57
CA PHE A 64 -10.99 8.25 16.33
C PHE A 64 -10.11 9.32 15.68
N SER A 65 -9.09 8.90 14.94
CA SER A 65 -8.22 9.80 14.18
C SER A 65 -8.73 10.04 12.75
N LEU A 66 -8.38 11.19 12.17
CA LEU A 66 -8.68 11.51 10.78
C LEU A 66 -7.59 10.98 9.85
N GLN A 67 -7.97 10.35 8.74
CA GLN A 67 -7.05 9.89 7.71
C GLN A 67 -6.15 11.03 7.13
N ASN A 68 -4.96 10.68 6.65
CA ASN A 68 -4.09 11.61 5.90
C ASN A 68 -4.01 11.28 4.39
N ARG A 69 -5.02 10.60 3.85
CA ARG A 69 -5.12 10.16 2.44
C ARG A 69 -4.92 11.27 1.40
N GLY A 70 -5.10 12.54 1.78
CA GLY A 70 -4.86 13.70 0.91
C GLY A 70 -3.44 13.76 0.32
N VAL A 71 -2.45 13.13 0.97
CA VAL A 71 -1.08 12.97 0.43
C VAL A 71 -1.04 12.20 -0.90
N GLY A 72 -2.09 11.45 -1.22
CA GLY A 72 -2.23 10.80 -2.51
C GLY A 72 -2.43 11.77 -3.68
N PHE A 73 -2.72 13.05 -3.46
CA PHE A 73 -2.82 14.04 -4.55
C PHE A 73 -1.44 14.44 -5.09
N SER A 74 -1.40 14.79 -6.37
CA SER A 74 -0.30 15.56 -6.95
C SER A 74 -0.50 17.05 -6.71
N LEU A 75 0.59 17.80 -6.57
CA LEU A 75 0.60 19.26 -6.58
C LEU A 75 1.03 19.83 -7.93
N GLN A 76 1.38 18.97 -8.89
CA GLN A 76 1.77 19.38 -10.22
C GLN A 76 0.53 19.79 -11.01
N GLU A 77 0.53 21.04 -11.50
CA GLU A 77 -0.51 21.55 -12.37
C GLU A 77 -0.63 20.69 -13.65
N GLY A 78 -1.87 20.48 -14.11
CA GLY A 78 -2.16 19.63 -15.26
C GLY A 78 -2.12 18.11 -14.99
N HIS A 79 -1.64 17.64 -13.83
CA HIS A 79 -1.68 16.22 -13.50
C HIS A 79 -3.13 15.74 -13.28
N PRO A 80 -3.57 14.57 -13.81
CA PRO A 80 -4.95 14.09 -13.65
C PRO A 80 -5.36 13.86 -12.19
N ASN A 81 -4.39 13.71 -11.29
CA ASN A 81 -4.57 13.59 -9.85
C ASN A 81 -4.15 14.86 -9.07
N VAL A 82 -4.19 16.04 -9.70
CA VAL A 82 -3.99 17.32 -8.99
C VAL A 82 -5.11 17.56 -7.97
N ALA A 83 -4.77 18.13 -6.81
CA ALA A 83 -5.75 18.44 -5.75
C ALA A 83 -6.84 19.40 -6.24
N ALA A 84 -8.11 19.07 -5.96
CA ALA A 84 -9.26 19.91 -6.30
C ALA A 84 -10.41 19.70 -5.32
N GLY A 85 -11.28 20.70 -5.16
CA GLY A 85 -12.43 20.62 -4.27
C GLY A 85 -13.38 19.49 -4.66
N GLY A 86 -13.79 18.65 -3.70
CA GLY A 86 -14.71 17.52 -3.93
C GLY A 86 -14.10 16.32 -4.65
N LYS A 87 -12.85 16.41 -5.10
CA LYS A 87 -12.14 15.29 -5.75
C LYS A 87 -11.62 14.30 -4.70
N ARG A 88 -11.54 13.03 -5.08
CA ARG A 88 -10.87 11.98 -4.29
C ARG A 88 -9.44 11.79 -4.82
N PRO A 89 -8.43 11.65 -3.95
CA PRO A 89 -7.06 11.39 -4.39
C PRO A 89 -6.96 9.99 -5.00
N TYR A 90 -5.88 9.74 -5.74
CA TYR A 90 -5.44 8.39 -6.04
C TYR A 90 -5.41 7.55 -4.75
N HIS A 91 -6.00 6.37 -4.82
CA HIS A 91 -6.22 5.51 -3.67
C HIS A 91 -5.41 4.22 -3.82
N THR A 92 -4.67 3.86 -2.79
CA THR A 92 -3.90 2.61 -2.77
C THR A 92 -4.75 1.41 -2.40
N ILE A 93 -5.87 1.64 -1.70
CA ILE A 93 -6.74 0.58 -1.21
C ILE A 93 -7.50 -0.06 -2.36
N ILE A 94 -7.36 -1.38 -2.52
CA ILE A 94 -8.04 -2.17 -3.54
C ILE A 94 -8.55 -3.50 -2.96
N PRO A 95 -9.85 -3.67 -2.66
CA PRO A 95 -10.41 -5.01 -2.42
C PRO A 95 -10.51 -5.79 -3.73
N ALA A 96 -10.42 -7.11 -3.70
CA ALA A 96 -10.54 -7.94 -4.89
C ALA A 96 -11.52 -9.11 -4.71
N MET A 97 -12.27 -9.36 -5.78
CA MET A 97 -13.02 -10.59 -5.98
C MET A 97 -12.53 -11.23 -7.27
N LEU A 98 -12.30 -12.54 -7.22
CA LEU A 98 -11.90 -13.35 -8.35
C LEU A 98 -13.12 -14.12 -8.86
N THR A 99 -13.33 -14.06 -10.17
CA THR A 99 -14.31 -14.90 -10.86
C THR A 99 -13.62 -15.76 -11.91
N GLN A 100 -14.08 -17.00 -12.06
CA GLN A 100 -13.57 -17.94 -13.05
C GLN A 100 -14.74 -18.51 -13.85
N ALA A 101 -14.70 -18.35 -15.17
CA ALA A 101 -15.79 -18.74 -16.07
C ALA A 101 -17.17 -18.21 -15.59
N GLY A 102 -17.21 -16.95 -15.15
CA GLY A 102 -18.44 -16.29 -14.68
C GLY A 102 -18.91 -16.71 -13.28
N ARG A 103 -18.18 -17.58 -12.57
CA ARG A 103 -18.51 -18.02 -11.21
C ARG A 103 -17.57 -17.40 -10.19
N PHE A 104 -18.09 -17.07 -9.01
CA PHE A 104 -17.27 -16.62 -7.88
C PHE A 104 -16.24 -17.70 -7.52
N ALA A 105 -14.98 -17.31 -7.40
CA ALA A 105 -13.87 -18.21 -7.09
C ALA A 105 -13.23 -17.86 -5.74
N ALA A 106 -12.98 -16.57 -5.48
CA ALA A 106 -12.37 -16.13 -4.22
C ALA A 106 -12.68 -14.65 -3.91
N SER A 107 -12.67 -14.32 -2.62
CA SER A 107 -12.64 -12.94 -2.11
C SER A 107 -11.30 -12.75 -1.40
N LEU A 108 -10.47 -11.83 -1.90
CA LEU A 108 -9.06 -11.71 -1.50
C LEU A 108 -8.59 -10.25 -1.42
N GLY A 109 -7.56 -10.05 -0.62
CA GLY A 109 -6.95 -8.75 -0.43
C GLY A 109 -5.56 -8.90 0.17
N VAL A 110 -4.62 -8.09 -0.30
CA VAL A 110 -3.28 -7.97 0.28
C VAL A 110 -3.14 -6.54 0.78
N MET A 111 -2.71 -6.38 2.03
CA MET A 111 -2.49 -5.06 2.64
C MET A 111 -1.10 -4.52 2.25
N GLY A 112 -0.82 -3.24 2.51
CA GLY A 112 0.54 -2.69 2.32
C GLY A 112 0.69 -1.58 1.26
N GLY A 113 -0.23 -0.62 1.18
CA GLY A 113 -0.07 0.54 0.29
C GLY A 113 0.18 0.21 -1.19
N PHE A 114 1.37 0.51 -1.71
CA PHE A 114 1.74 0.21 -3.10
C PHE A 114 2.08 -1.27 -3.36
N MET A 115 2.18 -2.08 -2.30
CA MET A 115 2.31 -3.54 -2.41
C MET A 115 0.97 -4.19 -2.81
N GLN A 116 -0.19 -3.59 -2.49
CA GLN A 116 -1.49 -4.22 -2.74
C GLN A 116 -1.68 -4.77 -4.17
N PRO A 117 -1.45 -4.00 -5.26
CA PRO A 117 -1.60 -4.52 -6.62
C PRO A 117 -0.57 -5.61 -6.95
N GLN A 118 0.66 -5.49 -6.43
CA GLN A 118 1.74 -6.45 -6.66
C GLN A 118 1.46 -7.77 -5.96
N GLY A 119 0.99 -7.71 -4.71
CA GLY A 119 0.58 -8.86 -3.91
C GLY A 119 -0.66 -9.54 -4.48
N HIS A 120 -1.64 -8.78 -4.97
CA HIS A 120 -2.82 -9.33 -5.64
C HIS A 120 -2.43 -10.22 -6.83
N VAL A 121 -1.54 -9.72 -7.70
CA VAL A 121 -1.05 -10.50 -8.85
C VAL A 121 -0.36 -11.78 -8.38
N GLN A 122 0.53 -11.68 -7.39
CA GLN A 122 1.25 -12.84 -6.87
C GLN A 122 0.31 -13.90 -6.27
N VAL A 123 -0.66 -13.50 -5.44
CA VAL A 123 -1.64 -14.42 -4.86
C VAL A 123 -2.52 -15.05 -5.94
N ILE A 124 -2.98 -14.28 -6.93
CA ILE A 124 -3.79 -14.80 -8.04
C ILE A 124 -2.99 -15.81 -8.88
N LEU A 125 -1.71 -15.54 -9.16
CA LEU A 125 -0.84 -16.49 -9.86
C LEU A 125 -0.62 -17.76 -9.04
N ASN A 126 -0.39 -17.65 -7.73
CA ASN A 126 -0.25 -18.81 -6.86
C ASN A 126 -1.50 -19.70 -6.86
N LEU A 127 -2.68 -19.10 -6.77
CA LEU A 127 -3.96 -19.82 -6.82
C LEU A 127 -4.22 -20.46 -8.20
N LEU A 128 -4.09 -19.69 -9.28
CA LEU A 128 -4.56 -20.11 -10.60
C LEU A 128 -3.50 -20.82 -11.45
N LEU A 129 -2.26 -20.34 -11.42
CA LEU A 129 -1.16 -20.87 -12.24
C LEU A 129 -0.44 -22.00 -11.52
N HIS A 130 -0.19 -21.84 -10.22
CA HIS A 130 0.55 -22.83 -9.42
C HIS A 130 -0.36 -23.82 -8.69
N GLY A 131 -1.68 -23.64 -8.76
CA GLY A 131 -2.66 -24.55 -8.17
C GLY A 131 -2.55 -24.67 -6.65
N MET A 132 -2.00 -23.64 -5.98
CA MET A 132 -1.86 -23.61 -4.54
C MET A 132 -3.22 -23.43 -3.85
N ASP A 133 -3.37 -24.02 -2.67
CA ASP A 133 -4.51 -23.70 -1.81
C ASP A 133 -4.39 -22.26 -1.24
N PRO A 134 -5.47 -21.70 -0.65
CA PRO A 134 -5.45 -20.33 -0.15
C PRO A 134 -4.37 -20.03 0.90
N GLN A 135 -4.05 -20.97 1.78
CA GLN A 135 -3.05 -20.77 2.83
C GLN A 135 -1.65 -20.79 2.20
N ALA A 136 -1.34 -21.80 1.38
CA ALA A 136 -0.08 -21.90 0.67
C ALA A 136 0.17 -20.70 -0.27
N ALA A 137 -0.88 -20.21 -0.95
CA ALA A 137 -0.78 -19.02 -1.80
C ALA A 137 -0.44 -17.74 -1.02
N LEU A 138 -0.86 -17.65 0.24
CA LEU A 138 -0.56 -16.55 1.16
C LEU A 138 0.78 -16.72 1.87
N ASP A 139 1.22 -17.94 2.14
CA ASP A 139 2.50 -18.24 2.80
C ASP A 139 3.68 -18.16 1.83
N ALA A 140 3.43 -18.26 0.53
CA ALA A 140 4.46 -18.15 -0.50
C ALA A 140 5.21 -16.81 -0.38
N PRO A 141 6.56 -16.82 -0.35
CA PRO A 141 7.39 -15.62 -0.28
C PRO A 141 7.10 -14.66 -1.43
N ARG A 142 7.04 -13.37 -1.13
CA ARG A 142 6.68 -12.31 -2.08
C ARG A 142 7.87 -11.44 -2.46
N LEU A 143 7.73 -10.82 -3.62
CA LEU A 143 8.57 -9.71 -4.04
C LEU A 143 7.77 -8.40 -4.05
N CYS A 144 8.46 -7.29 -3.82
CA CYS A 144 7.92 -5.95 -3.91
C CYS A 144 8.88 -5.05 -4.69
N ILE A 145 8.38 -4.36 -5.71
CA ILE A 145 9.12 -3.33 -6.43
C ILE A 145 8.87 -2.01 -5.71
N GLU A 146 9.95 -1.40 -5.22
CA GLU A 146 9.92 -0.19 -4.40
C GLU A 146 10.79 0.91 -5.03
N PRO A 147 10.48 2.20 -4.77
CA PRO A 147 11.44 3.27 -5.02
C PRO A 147 12.76 2.97 -4.31
N THR A 148 13.87 3.25 -4.97
CA THR A 148 15.19 2.94 -4.39
C THR A 148 15.41 3.74 -3.10
N PRO A 149 15.63 3.10 -1.94
CA PRO A 149 15.91 3.80 -0.69
C PRO A 149 17.20 4.62 -0.80
N GLN A 150 17.26 5.73 -0.07
CA GLN A 150 18.46 6.57 -0.02
C GLN A 150 19.65 5.85 0.66
N SER A 151 19.36 4.87 1.52
CA SER A 151 20.31 4.08 2.32
C SER A 151 20.67 2.72 1.69
N VAL A 152 20.89 2.66 0.37
CA VAL A 152 21.40 1.45 -0.29
C VAL A 152 22.89 1.56 -0.60
N ASN A 153 23.59 0.43 -0.66
CA ASN A 153 25.04 0.42 -0.91
C ASN A 153 25.40 0.92 -2.33
N LEU A 154 26.67 1.23 -2.60
CA LEU A 154 27.07 1.83 -3.88
C LEU A 154 26.71 0.97 -5.10
N GLN A 155 26.78 -0.36 -5.00
CA GLN A 155 26.39 -1.27 -6.07
C GLN A 155 24.88 -1.20 -6.34
N GLN A 156 24.06 -1.25 -5.29
CA GLN A 156 22.61 -1.09 -5.38
C GLN A 156 22.25 0.29 -5.92
N ARG A 157 22.93 1.37 -5.51
CA ARG A 157 22.73 2.74 -6.06
C ARG A 157 23.03 2.80 -7.55
N ARG A 158 24.08 2.12 -8.03
CA ARG A 158 24.43 2.06 -9.46
C ARG A 158 23.39 1.29 -10.27
N ALA A 159 22.94 0.14 -9.77
CA ALA A 159 21.89 -0.65 -10.42
C ALA A 159 20.56 0.12 -10.45
N ALA A 160 20.16 0.70 -9.32
CA ALA A 160 18.97 1.53 -9.19
C ALA A 160 19.00 2.80 -10.04
N ARG A 161 20.17 3.37 -10.33
CA ARG A 161 20.26 4.51 -11.27
C ARG A 161 19.78 4.15 -12.68
N ARG A 162 19.85 2.87 -13.08
CA ARG A 162 19.35 2.41 -14.37
C ARG A 162 17.83 2.21 -14.37
N THR A 163 17.27 1.69 -13.28
CA THR A 163 15.86 1.25 -13.21
C THR A 163 14.95 2.22 -12.45
N GLY A 164 15.50 3.09 -11.61
CA GLY A 164 14.78 3.93 -10.65
C GLY A 164 14.23 3.18 -9.42
N VAL A 165 14.28 1.85 -9.41
CA VAL A 165 13.58 0.98 -8.45
C VAL A 165 14.46 -0.13 -7.90
N CYS A 166 14.09 -0.60 -6.71
CA CYS A 166 14.67 -1.75 -6.02
C CYS A 166 13.64 -2.89 -5.98
N VAL A 167 14.11 -4.13 -6.12
CA VAL A 167 13.31 -5.34 -5.91
C VAL A 167 13.60 -5.83 -4.50
N ALA A 168 12.64 -5.67 -3.61
CA ALA A 168 12.62 -6.29 -2.30
C ALA A 168 12.14 -7.74 -2.41
N LEU A 169 12.82 -8.65 -1.74
CA LEU A 169 12.51 -10.09 -1.69
C LEU A 169 12.33 -10.49 -0.23
N GLU A 170 11.23 -11.15 0.10
CA GLU A 170 11.03 -11.76 1.43
C GLU A 170 11.97 -12.96 1.64
N GLU A 171 12.19 -13.30 2.91
CA GLU A 171 12.80 -14.56 3.33
C GLU A 171 12.07 -15.76 2.69
N GLY A 172 12.85 -16.74 2.22
CA GLY A 172 12.34 -17.93 1.53
C GLY A 172 12.46 -17.88 0.01
N ILE A 173 12.73 -16.71 -0.59
CA ILE A 173 13.13 -16.65 -2.00
C ILE A 173 14.57 -17.14 -2.16
N ALA A 174 14.77 -18.10 -3.06
CA ALA A 174 16.07 -18.71 -3.34
C ALA A 174 17.14 -17.66 -3.71
N GLU A 175 18.33 -17.77 -3.11
CA GLU A 175 19.42 -16.81 -3.35
C GLU A 175 19.89 -16.84 -4.80
N GLU A 176 19.77 -17.98 -5.50
CA GLU A 176 20.03 -18.11 -6.93
C GLU A 176 19.11 -17.18 -7.75
N ALA A 177 17.84 -17.05 -7.36
CA ALA A 177 16.90 -16.13 -8.00
C ALA A 177 17.31 -14.66 -7.75
N ALA A 178 17.69 -14.33 -6.51
CA ALA A 178 18.20 -13.00 -6.16
C ALA A 178 19.47 -12.65 -6.96
N GLN A 179 20.42 -13.58 -7.06
CA GLN A 179 21.63 -13.41 -7.87
C GLN A 179 21.32 -13.25 -9.36
N SER A 180 20.39 -14.05 -9.90
CA SER A 180 19.95 -13.93 -11.29
C SER A 180 19.37 -12.54 -11.59
N LEU A 181 18.58 -11.98 -10.67
CA LEU A 181 18.07 -10.61 -10.79
C LEU A 181 19.20 -9.58 -10.75
N ARG A 182 20.17 -9.72 -9.85
CA ARG A 182 21.34 -8.82 -9.79
C ARG A 182 22.17 -8.86 -11.08
N LEU A 183 22.38 -10.05 -11.65
CA LEU A 183 23.09 -10.22 -12.93
C LEU A 183 22.34 -9.57 -14.10
N ARG A 184 21.01 -9.53 -14.06
CA ARG A 184 20.17 -8.78 -15.01
C ARG A 184 20.15 -7.27 -14.76
N GLY A 185 20.88 -6.79 -13.75
CA GLY A 185 21.04 -5.37 -13.44
C GLY A 185 20.00 -4.79 -12.48
N HIS A 186 19.20 -5.62 -11.82
CA HIS A 186 18.27 -5.14 -10.80
C HIS A 186 18.99 -4.84 -9.49
N ALA A 187 18.61 -3.74 -8.82
CA ALA A 187 18.95 -3.55 -7.42
C ALA A 187 18.06 -4.47 -6.59
N VAL A 188 18.65 -5.41 -5.85
CA VAL A 188 17.93 -6.39 -5.03
C VAL A 188 18.22 -6.16 -3.54
N ARG A 189 17.18 -6.21 -2.72
CA ARG A 189 17.22 -6.11 -1.25
C ARG A 189 16.47 -7.30 -0.65
N SER A 190 17.08 -8.00 0.29
CA SER A 190 16.36 -8.98 1.11
C SER A 190 15.68 -8.24 2.27
N GLN A 191 14.44 -8.62 2.58
CA GLN A 191 13.66 -8.13 3.73
C GLN A 191 13.48 -9.23 4.75
#